data_AF-A0A0F7RUT4-F1
#
_entry.id   AF-A0A0F7RUT4-F1
#
_cell.length_a   1.000
_cell.length_b   1.000
_cell.length_c   1.000
_cell.angle_alpha   90.00
_cell.angle_beta   90.00
_cell.angle_gamma   90.00
#
_symmetry.space_group_name_H-M   'P 1'
#
loop_
_entity.id
_entity.type
_entity.pdbx_description
1 polymer ?
#
loop_
_entity_poly.entity_id
_entity_poly.type
_entity_poly.pdbx_seq_one_letter_code
_entity_poly.pdbx_strand_id
1 'polypeptide(L)'
;MSAQASTSTSAAMAADEQPTPQQLLFAKSIMLTFELWPAMRLAVSEEWGGSDSADKRDFLLSHLCDQYGNPGSAFEPDLDDLADILEHYMIDEYEARLEDGSPDWVAGRIVGLHRVIFAPGDDFARAQAAVAELEKAYQDLKGKKATFEQGANQDGEVDSHSEHEGSG
;
A
#
# COMPACT_ATOMS: atom_id res chain seq x y z
N MET A 1 -7.75 -57.92 24.10
CA MET A 1 -6.85 -56.94 23.46
C MET A 1 -7.74 -55.82 22.95
N SER A 2 -7.85 -54.75 23.74
CA SER A 2 -8.81 -53.67 23.51
C SER A 2 -8.31 -52.73 22.42
N ALA A 3 -9.13 -52.48 21.41
CA ALA A 3 -8.97 -51.36 20.50
C ALA A 3 -9.82 -50.20 21.02
N GLN A 4 -9.19 -49.08 21.37
CA GLN A 4 -9.88 -47.80 21.49
C GLN A 4 -9.26 -46.85 20.49
N ALA A 5 -10.05 -46.50 19.48
CA ALA A 5 -9.82 -45.35 18.63
C ALA A 5 -10.16 -44.11 19.45
N SER A 6 -9.21 -43.21 19.60
CA SER A 6 -9.43 -41.85 20.11
C SER A 6 -9.18 -40.87 18.99
N THR A 7 -10.16 -40.74 18.10
CA THR A 7 -10.34 -39.52 17.30
C THR A 7 -11.09 -38.52 18.18
N SER A 8 -10.35 -37.69 18.90
CA SER A 8 -10.93 -36.60 19.68
C SER A 8 -10.60 -35.27 19.01
N THR A 9 -11.63 -34.73 18.36
CA THR A 9 -11.96 -33.30 18.39
C THR A 9 -11.04 -32.37 17.58
N SER A 10 -11.10 -32.48 16.26
CA SER A 10 -10.81 -31.35 15.34
C SER A 10 -12.08 -30.48 15.16
N ALA A 11 -12.63 -29.97 16.26
CA ALA A 11 -13.90 -29.24 16.27
C ALA A 11 -13.96 -28.03 17.23
N ALA A 12 -12.80 -27.48 17.62
CA ALA A 12 -12.66 -26.19 18.28
C ALA A 12 -11.29 -25.65 17.83
N MET A 13 -11.13 -24.57 17.06
CA MET A 13 -11.68 -23.24 17.22
C MET A 13 -11.75 -22.57 15.85
N ALA A 14 -12.94 -22.52 15.24
CA ALA A 14 -13.27 -21.56 14.19
C ALA A 14 -14.38 -20.67 14.75
N ALA A 15 -14.11 -20.09 15.91
CA ALA A 15 -14.94 -19.03 16.47
C ALA A 15 -14.58 -17.72 15.77
N ASP A 16 -15.57 -16.84 15.66
CA ASP A 16 -15.53 -15.45 15.21
C ASP A 16 -14.44 -14.63 15.97
N GLU A 17 -13.16 -14.90 15.70
CA GLU A 17 -12.05 -14.24 16.39
C GLU A 17 -11.87 -12.85 15.79
N GLN A 18 -12.45 -11.86 16.48
CA GLN A 18 -12.29 -10.46 16.11
C GLN A 18 -10.80 -10.12 15.99
N PRO A 19 -10.39 -9.38 14.93
CA PRO A 19 -8.99 -9.08 14.70
C PRO A 19 -8.40 -8.32 15.89
N THR A 20 -7.20 -8.72 16.29
CA THR A 20 -6.45 -8.09 17.38
C THR A 20 -6.09 -6.63 17.03
N PRO A 21 -5.83 -5.77 18.04
CA PRO A 21 -5.35 -4.41 17.78
C PRO A 21 -4.09 -4.36 16.92
N GLN A 22 -3.17 -5.33 17.07
CA GLN A 22 -1.97 -5.47 16.26
C GLN A 22 -2.28 -5.80 14.81
N GLN A 23 -3.21 -6.74 14.56
CA GLN A 23 -3.68 -7.08 13.21
C GLN A 23 -4.31 -5.87 12.52
N LEU A 24 -5.18 -5.15 13.21
CA LEU A 24 -5.80 -3.93 12.67
C LEU A 24 -4.75 -2.84 12.38
N LEU A 25 -3.76 -2.69 13.25
CA LEU A 25 -2.68 -1.74 13.07
C LEU A 25 -1.77 -2.12 11.89
N PHE A 26 -1.49 -3.41 11.70
CA PHE A 26 -0.73 -3.92 10.57
C PHE A 26 -1.46 -3.71 9.24
N ALA A 27 -2.76 -4.03 9.18
CA ALA A 27 -3.59 -3.76 8.00
C ALA A 27 -3.60 -2.26 7.65
N LYS A 28 -3.77 -1.38 8.65
CA LYS A 28 -3.67 0.07 8.46
C LYS A 28 -2.30 0.48 7.91
N SER A 29 -1.23 -0.15 8.39
CA SER A 29 0.14 0.15 7.96
C SER A 29 0.42 -0.24 6.50
N ILE A 30 -0.14 -1.35 6.02
CA ILE A 30 -0.07 -1.77 4.61
C ILE A 30 -0.88 -0.81 3.74
N MET A 31 -2.12 -0.49 4.14
CA MET A 31 -2.98 0.47 3.44
C MET A 31 -2.26 1.81 3.23
N LEU A 32 -1.71 2.39 4.31
CA LEU A 32 -0.97 3.65 4.24
C LEU A 32 0.29 3.54 3.38
N THR A 33 0.97 2.39 3.43
CA THR A 33 2.17 2.17 2.61
C THR A 33 1.83 2.18 1.12
N PHE A 34 0.74 1.51 0.70
CA PHE A 34 0.26 1.54 -0.69
C PHE A 34 -0.23 2.91 -1.12
N GLU A 35 -0.95 3.61 -0.24
CA GLU A 35 -1.38 5.00 -0.46
C GLU A 35 -0.20 6.00 -0.53
N LEU A 36 0.97 5.64 -0.02
CA LEU A 36 2.19 6.44 -0.12
C LEU A 36 3.09 6.00 -1.28
N TRP A 37 2.83 4.85 -1.91
CA TRP A 37 3.61 4.34 -3.03
C TRP A 37 3.12 4.98 -4.34
N PRO A 38 3.94 5.81 -5.02
CA PRO A 38 3.48 6.53 -6.21
C PRO A 38 3.06 5.62 -7.36
N ALA A 39 3.77 4.52 -7.58
CA ALA A 39 3.47 3.58 -8.65
C ALA A 39 2.09 2.93 -8.47
N MET A 40 1.81 2.38 -7.29
CA MET A 40 0.50 1.78 -6.97
C MET A 40 -0.64 2.80 -7.10
N ARG A 41 -0.47 4.01 -6.55
CA ARG A 41 -1.50 5.06 -6.67
C ARG A 41 -1.80 5.44 -8.11
N LEU A 42 -0.76 5.59 -8.93
CA LEU A 42 -0.90 5.96 -10.32
C LEU A 42 -1.58 4.81 -11.10
N ALA A 43 -1.14 3.58 -10.87
CA ALA A 43 -1.73 2.39 -11.50
C ALA A 43 -3.22 2.26 -11.19
N VAL A 44 -3.62 2.51 -9.94
CA VAL A 44 -5.03 2.51 -9.54
C VAL A 44 -5.80 3.69 -10.12
N SER A 45 -5.23 4.91 -10.14
CA SER A 45 -5.95 6.09 -10.65
C SER A 45 -6.15 6.08 -12.16
N GLU A 46 -5.21 5.50 -12.89
CA GLU A 46 -5.24 5.39 -14.35
C GLU A 46 -5.80 4.05 -14.83
N GLU A 47 -6.37 3.25 -13.92
CA GLU A 47 -6.97 1.95 -14.20
C GLU A 47 -6.06 1.00 -15.01
N TRP A 48 -4.75 0.98 -14.72
CA TRP A 48 -3.80 0.10 -15.42
C TRP A 48 -4.12 -1.39 -15.26
N GLY A 49 -4.83 -1.76 -14.19
CA GLY A 49 -5.36 -3.11 -13.98
C GLY A 49 -6.81 -3.29 -14.43
N GLY A 50 -7.40 -2.31 -15.14
CA GLY A 50 -8.81 -2.25 -15.51
C GLY A 50 -9.71 -1.61 -14.44
N SER A 51 -11.04 -1.71 -14.62
CA SER A 51 -12.04 -1.13 -13.71
C SER A 51 -11.89 -1.61 -12.26
N ASP A 52 -11.32 -2.79 -12.08
CA ASP A 52 -11.18 -3.46 -10.79
C ASP A 52 -9.80 -3.18 -10.15
N SER A 53 -9.06 -2.17 -10.63
CA SER A 53 -7.72 -1.81 -10.13
C SER A 53 -7.70 -1.54 -8.63
N ALA A 54 -8.74 -0.88 -8.09
CA ALA A 54 -8.85 -0.67 -6.65
C ALA A 54 -9.03 -1.99 -5.88
N ASP A 55 -9.86 -2.88 -6.40
CA ASP A 55 -10.14 -4.19 -5.79
C ASP A 55 -8.89 -5.09 -5.80
N LYS A 56 -8.06 -5.00 -6.85
CA LYS A 56 -6.76 -5.69 -6.92
C LYS A 56 -5.82 -5.23 -5.80
N ARG A 57 -5.65 -3.92 -5.62
CA ARG A 57 -4.86 -3.40 -4.49
C ARG A 57 -5.39 -3.90 -3.14
N ASP A 58 -6.70 -3.89 -2.95
CA ASP A 58 -7.33 -4.32 -1.70
C ASP A 58 -7.19 -5.84 -1.49
N PHE A 59 -7.22 -6.64 -2.57
CA PHE A 59 -6.88 -8.05 -2.55
C PHE A 59 -5.45 -8.29 -2.10
N LEU A 60 -4.46 -7.59 -2.67
CA LEU A 60 -3.07 -7.70 -2.25
C LEU A 60 -2.91 -7.34 -0.77
N LEU A 61 -3.56 -6.28 -0.31
CA LEU A 61 -3.56 -5.89 1.10
C LEU A 61 -4.10 -7.03 2.00
N SER A 62 -5.25 -7.61 1.63
CA SER A 62 -5.85 -8.72 2.38
C SER A 62 -4.90 -9.92 2.41
N HIS A 63 -4.31 -10.27 1.27
CA HIS A 63 -3.35 -11.37 1.17
C HIS A 63 -2.14 -11.18 2.10
N LEU A 64 -1.55 -9.98 2.11
CA LEU A 64 -0.44 -9.66 3.01
C LEU A 64 -0.85 -9.70 4.49
N CYS A 65 -2.09 -9.31 4.82
CA CYS A 65 -2.60 -9.44 6.18
C CYS A 65 -2.79 -10.90 6.58
N ASP A 66 -3.29 -11.76 5.69
CA ASP A 66 -3.46 -13.18 5.96
C ASP A 66 -2.11 -13.89 6.14
N GLN A 67 -1.10 -13.54 5.32
CA GLN A 67 0.22 -14.14 5.39
C GLN A 67 1.04 -13.66 6.60
N TYR A 68 0.98 -12.37 6.93
CA TYR A 68 1.93 -11.77 7.89
C TYR A 68 1.27 -11.14 9.12
N GLY A 69 -0.06 -11.13 9.20
CA GLY A 69 -0.83 -10.49 10.28
C GLY A 69 -0.84 -11.26 11.60
N ASN A 70 0.26 -11.90 12.00
CA ASN A 70 0.37 -12.61 13.26
C ASN A 70 1.79 -12.45 13.85
N PRO A 71 1.94 -12.56 15.19
CA PRO A 71 3.25 -12.53 15.81
C PRO A 71 4.03 -13.82 15.60
N GLY A 72 5.36 -13.70 15.61
CA GLY A 72 6.29 -14.84 15.53
C GLY A 72 6.98 -14.97 14.18
N SER A 73 8.12 -15.65 14.17
CA SER A 73 9.00 -15.73 12.99
C SER A 73 8.39 -16.45 11.79
N ALA A 74 7.34 -17.24 11.98
CA ALA A 74 6.62 -17.89 10.88
C ALA A 74 5.79 -16.92 10.03
N PHE A 75 5.51 -15.73 10.56
CA PHE A 75 4.70 -14.69 9.91
C PHE A 75 5.52 -13.42 9.65
N GLU A 76 6.82 -13.41 9.98
CA GLU A 76 7.70 -12.31 9.61
C GLU A 76 7.99 -12.41 8.11
N PRO A 77 7.68 -11.38 7.30
CA PRO A 77 7.99 -11.41 5.89
C PRO A 77 9.50 -11.37 5.68
N ASP A 78 10.00 -12.24 4.80
CA ASP A 78 11.33 -12.06 4.24
C ASP A 78 11.34 -10.83 3.31
N LEU A 79 12.45 -10.09 3.33
CA LEU A 79 12.56 -8.83 2.60
C LEU A 79 12.56 -9.06 1.08
N ASP A 80 13.39 -10.00 0.62
CA ASP A 80 13.62 -10.23 -0.80
C ASP A 80 12.37 -10.90 -1.40
N ASP A 81 11.80 -11.88 -0.70
CA ASP A 81 10.55 -12.52 -1.12
C ASP A 81 9.39 -11.52 -1.21
N LEU A 82 9.26 -10.61 -0.23
CA LEU A 82 8.20 -9.61 -0.27
C LEU A 82 8.42 -8.58 -1.39
N ALA A 83 9.66 -8.17 -1.65
CA ALA A 83 9.98 -7.28 -2.77
C ALA A 83 9.59 -7.93 -4.10
N ASP A 84 9.95 -9.20 -4.30
CA ASP A 84 9.58 -9.99 -5.48
C ASP A 84 8.06 -10.13 -5.61
N ILE A 85 7.32 -10.38 -4.51
CA ILE A 85 5.86 -10.43 -4.54
C ILE A 85 5.29 -9.08 -5.02
N LEU A 86 5.77 -7.97 -4.50
CA LEU A 86 5.28 -6.64 -4.86
C LEU A 86 5.62 -6.26 -6.30
N GLU A 87 6.83 -6.56 -6.77
CA GLU A 87 7.25 -6.31 -8.14
C GLU A 87 6.43 -7.13 -9.13
N HIS A 88 6.34 -8.45 -8.92
CA HIS A 88 5.56 -9.31 -9.80
C HIS A 88 4.08 -8.94 -9.79
N TYR A 89 3.52 -8.55 -8.64
CA TYR A 89 2.13 -8.07 -8.59
C TYR A 89 1.90 -6.81 -9.45
N MET A 90 2.84 -5.86 -9.41
CA MET A 90 2.77 -4.66 -10.26
C MET A 90 2.88 -5.00 -11.75
N ILE A 91 3.70 -5.99 -12.11
CA ILE A 91 3.85 -6.46 -13.49
C ILE A 91 2.60 -7.19 -13.96
N ASP A 92 2.08 -8.13 -13.19
CA ASP A 92 1.04 -9.04 -13.62
C ASP A 92 -0.35 -8.39 -13.57
N GLU A 93 -0.63 -7.60 -12.54
CA GLU A 93 -1.97 -7.04 -12.31
C GLU A 93 -2.17 -5.66 -12.90
N TYR A 94 -1.09 -4.91 -13.13
CA TYR A 94 -1.11 -3.54 -13.63
C TYR A 94 -0.22 -3.31 -14.87
N GLU A 95 0.38 -4.36 -15.44
CA GLU A 95 1.29 -4.27 -16.60
C GLU A 95 2.47 -3.28 -16.39
N ALA A 96 2.84 -3.02 -15.13
CA ALA A 96 3.78 -1.97 -14.75
C ALA A 96 5.13 -2.57 -14.34
N ARG A 97 6.17 -2.34 -15.16
CA ARG A 97 7.56 -2.63 -14.79
C ARG A 97 8.17 -1.43 -14.06
N LEU A 98 8.72 -1.67 -12.88
CA LEU A 98 9.28 -0.64 -12.01
C LEU A 98 10.80 -0.72 -12.02
N GLU A 99 11.48 0.33 -12.50
CA GLU A 99 12.95 0.39 -12.59
C GLU A 99 13.56 1.29 -11.50
N ASP A 100 12.73 1.85 -10.63
CA ASP A 100 13.14 2.82 -9.61
C ASP A 100 13.53 2.20 -8.25
N GLY A 101 13.48 0.86 -8.14
CA GLY A 101 13.73 0.12 -6.90
C GLY A 101 12.70 0.40 -5.81
N SER A 102 11.53 0.95 -6.17
CA SER A 102 10.47 1.22 -5.18
C SER A 102 9.87 -0.04 -4.54
N PRO A 103 9.80 -1.23 -5.20
CA PRO A 103 9.38 -2.47 -4.53
C PRO A 103 10.22 -2.80 -3.28
N ASP A 104 11.54 -2.72 -3.37
CA ASP A 104 12.45 -2.98 -2.23
C ASP A 104 12.19 -2.03 -1.05
N TRP A 105 12.02 -0.74 -1.34
CA TRP A 105 11.73 0.26 -0.31
C TRP A 105 10.38 0.04 0.36
N VAL A 106 9.38 -0.37 -0.42
CA VAL A 106 8.03 -0.68 0.09
C VAL A 106 8.05 -1.95 0.93
N ALA A 107 8.71 -3.01 0.46
CA ALA A 107 8.90 -4.25 1.20
C ALA A 107 9.62 -3.99 2.53
N GLY A 108 10.75 -3.27 2.49
CA GLY A 108 11.51 -2.90 3.69
C GLY A 108 10.69 -2.12 4.71
N ARG A 109 9.79 -1.25 4.25
CA ARG A 109 8.84 -0.54 5.13
C ARG A 109 7.85 -1.51 5.78
N ILE A 110 7.24 -2.42 5.01
CA ILE A 110 6.27 -3.40 5.53
C ILE A 110 6.94 -4.34 6.55
N VAL A 111 8.13 -4.88 6.24
CA VAL A 111 8.91 -5.73 7.17
C VAL A 111 9.26 -4.96 8.44
N GLY A 112 9.70 -3.71 8.31
CA GLY A 112 10.00 -2.85 9.46
C GLY A 112 8.79 -2.60 10.37
N LEU A 113 7.62 -2.35 9.77
CA LEU A 113 6.37 -2.15 10.49
C LEU A 113 5.90 -3.44 11.16
N HIS A 114 5.97 -4.57 10.48
CA HIS A 114 5.67 -5.89 11.05
C HIS A 114 6.48 -6.14 12.31
N ARG A 115 7.81 -5.98 12.23
CA ARG A 115 8.74 -6.17 13.34
C ARG A 115 8.42 -5.29 14.54
N VAL A 116 8.00 -4.04 14.32
CA VAL A 116 7.66 -3.12 15.42
C VAL A 116 6.28 -3.44 16.00
N ILE A 117 5.29 -3.78 15.16
CA ILE A 117 3.91 -4.06 15.57
C ILE A 117 3.80 -5.37 16.35
N PHE A 118 4.54 -6.39 15.93
CA PHE A 118 4.54 -7.71 16.53
C PHE A 118 5.78 -7.98 17.40
N ALA A 119 6.51 -6.92 17.78
CA ALA A 119 7.65 -7.03 18.69
C ALA A 119 7.24 -7.69 20.01
N PRO A 120 8.06 -8.58 20.59
CA PRO A 120 7.82 -9.09 21.92
C PRO A 120 7.93 -7.95 22.96
N GLY A 121 7.04 -7.91 23.95
CA GLY A 121 7.14 -6.98 25.08
C GLY A 121 6.04 -5.94 25.24
N ASP A 122 4.88 -6.12 24.61
CA ASP A 122 3.67 -5.27 24.77
C ASP A 122 3.90 -3.75 24.60
N ASP A 123 4.82 -3.37 23.70
CA ASP A 123 5.09 -1.96 23.35
C ASP A 123 4.20 -1.50 22.19
N PHE A 124 2.89 -1.61 22.38
CA PHE A 124 1.91 -1.20 21.37
C PHE A 124 1.91 0.32 21.15
N ALA A 125 2.41 1.11 22.10
CA ALA A 125 2.55 2.57 21.95
C ALA A 125 3.60 2.93 20.89
N ARG A 126 4.77 2.27 20.91
CA ARG A 126 5.79 2.43 19.87
C ARG A 126 5.28 2.02 18.49
N ALA A 127 4.51 0.93 18.42
CA ALA A 127 3.89 0.48 17.18
C ALA A 127 2.91 1.54 16.62
N GLN A 128 2.04 2.08 17.46
CA GLN A 128 1.12 3.15 17.05
C GLN A 128 1.87 4.40 16.59
N ALA A 129 2.93 4.80 17.28
CA ALA A 129 3.75 5.95 16.89
C ALA A 129 4.38 5.76 15.50
N ALA A 130 4.89 4.56 15.20
CA ALA A 130 5.46 4.25 13.88
C ALA A 130 4.41 4.37 12.76
N VAL A 131 3.19 3.86 12.96
CA VAL A 131 2.10 3.98 11.98
C VAL A 131 1.54 5.41 11.90
N ALA A 132 1.56 6.16 12.99
CA ALA A 132 1.11 7.56 13.00
C ALA A 132 1.99 8.46 12.12
N GLU A 133 3.29 8.18 11.99
CA GLU A 133 4.17 8.90 11.06
C GLU A 133 3.79 8.66 9.60
N LEU A 134 3.39 7.43 9.24
CA LEU A 134 2.85 7.13 7.91
C LEU A 134 1.53 7.87 7.67
N GLU A 135 0.65 7.87 8.67
CA GLU A 135 -0.64 8.56 8.58
C GLU A 135 -0.44 10.06 8.38
N LYS A 136 0.49 10.68 9.10
CA LYS A 136 0.88 12.08 8.89
C LYS A 136 1.40 12.33 7.48
N ALA A 137 2.32 11.49 6.99
CA ALA A 137 2.83 11.60 5.62
C ALA A 137 1.70 11.50 4.58
N TYR A 138 0.72 10.63 4.83
CA TYR A 138 -0.46 10.50 3.97
C TYR A 138 -1.36 11.74 4.00
N GLN A 139 -1.60 12.33 5.17
CA GLN A 139 -2.37 13.58 5.28
C GLN A 139 -1.66 14.73 4.58
N ASP A 140 -0.33 14.85 4.73
CA ASP A 140 0.45 15.88 4.04
C ASP A 140 0.38 15.72 2.51
N LEU A 141 0.40 14.46 2.02
CA LEU A 141 0.25 14.15 0.60
C LEU A 141 -1.13 14.56 0.07
N LYS A 142 -2.20 14.31 0.83
CA LYS A 142 -3.56 14.75 0.49
C LYS A 142 -3.71 16.27 0.53
N GLY A 143 -3.15 16.95 1.53
CA GLY A 143 -3.16 18.41 1.63
C GLY A 143 -2.44 19.08 0.45
N LYS A 144 -1.33 18.51 -0.01
CA LYS A 144 -0.63 18.98 -1.23
C LYS A 144 -1.49 18.83 -2.50
N LYS A 145 -2.22 17.72 -2.65
CA LYS A 145 -3.17 17.53 -3.78
C LYS A 145 -4.26 18.61 -3.80
N ALA A 146 -4.74 19.06 -2.64
CA ALA A 146 -5.76 20.12 -2.55
C ALA A 146 -5.24 21.53 -2.88
N THR A 147 -3.92 21.74 -2.91
CA THR A 147 -3.30 23.06 -3.13
C THR A 147 -2.78 23.25 -4.56
N PHE A 148 -2.91 22.24 -5.43
CA PHE A 148 -2.54 22.38 -6.85
C PHE A 148 -3.63 23.17 -7.59
N GLU A 149 -3.61 24.50 -7.45
CA GLU A 149 -4.45 25.40 -8.26
C GLU A 149 -4.03 25.30 -9.72
N GLN A 150 -5.03 24.99 -10.55
CA GLN A 150 -4.99 24.96 -12.00
C GLN A 150 -4.38 26.27 -12.53
N GLY A 151 -3.17 26.19 -13.07
CA GLY A 151 -2.50 27.31 -13.71
C GLY A 151 -3.42 27.90 -14.77
N ALA A 152 -3.78 29.17 -14.59
CA ALA A 152 -4.67 29.90 -15.47
C ALA A 152 -4.21 29.76 -16.93
N ASN A 153 -5.12 29.29 -17.77
CA ASN A 153 -5.03 29.39 -19.23
C ASN A 153 -4.77 30.87 -19.57
N GLN A 154 -3.53 31.20 -19.94
CA GLN A 154 -3.24 32.46 -20.61
C GLN A 154 -3.36 32.20 -22.11
N ASP A 155 -4.61 32.22 -22.58
CA ASP A 155 -4.92 32.51 -23.97
C ASP A 155 -4.50 33.96 -24.24
N GLY A 156 -3.21 34.14 -24.53
CA GLY A 156 -2.64 35.39 -25.01
C GLY A 156 -2.99 35.57 -26.47
N GLU A 157 -4.09 36.27 -26.71
CA GLU A 157 -4.51 36.79 -28.02
C GLU A 157 -3.35 37.51 -28.71
N VAL A 158 -2.89 36.95 -29.84
CA VAL A 158 -1.91 37.58 -30.72
C VAL A 158 -2.65 38.56 -31.63
N ASP A 159 -2.74 39.83 -31.23
CA ASP A 159 -3.28 40.90 -32.09
C ASP A 159 -2.16 41.77 -32.70
N SER A 160 -2.27 41.90 -34.02
CA SER A 160 -1.81 42.96 -34.94
C SER A 160 -0.32 43.24 -35.12
N HIS A 161 0.25 42.64 -36.17
CA HIS A 161 1.38 43.23 -36.91
C HIS A 161 0.82 44.18 -37.97
N SER A 162 1.02 45.49 -37.79
CA SER A 162 0.64 46.51 -38.77
C SER A 162 1.69 46.60 -39.89
N GLU A 163 1.34 46.11 -41.07
CA GLU A 163 2.07 46.33 -42.32
C GLU A 163 1.44 47.51 -43.05
N HIS A 164 2.14 48.65 -43.14
CA HIS A 164 1.74 49.76 -44.00
C HIS A 164 2.81 49.97 -45.07
N GLU A 165 2.51 49.48 -46.27
CA GLU A 165 3.25 49.78 -47.49
C GLU A 165 2.55 50.92 -48.25
N GLY A 166 3.34 51.89 -48.76
CA GLY A 166 3.06 52.51 -50.05
C GLY A 166 2.84 54.04 -50.13
N SER A 167 3.86 54.69 -50.71
CA SER A 167 3.78 55.69 -51.79
C SER A 167 3.47 57.17 -51.47
N GLY A 168 4.41 58.02 -51.91
CA GLY A 168 4.30 59.48 -52.01
C GLY A 168 5.64 60.11 -52.30
#